data_AF-A0AAD5GUA7-F1
#
_entry.id   AF-A0AAD5GUA7-F1
#
_cell.length_a   1.000
_cell.length_b   1.000
_cell.length_c   1.000
_cell.angle_alpha   90.00
_cell.angle_beta   90.00
_cell.angle_gamma   90.00
#
_symmetry.space_group_name_H-M   'P 1'
#
loop_
_entity.id
_entity.type
_entity.pdbx_description
1 polymer ?
#
loop_
_entity_poly.entity_id
_entity_poly.type
_entity_poly.pdbx_seq_one_letter_code
_entity_poly.pdbx_strand_id
1 'polypeptide(L)'
;SKVKISSDARAIFSYWPSSPIYTNKQTDSKVGLAMADNGSVNDDTKDQNTSSLEIVKNEASIDELSREVQETLTLSQRHKFWETQPVGQFKDLTDTSLPEGPIEPPTLISDVKQEPYNLPNLYEWVTCDMSSEDTCAEVYNLLSNNYVEDDENMFRFNYSKEFLRWALHPPGYYKTWHIGVRVKSSKKLVAFITGIPARIRVRTDVVSMAEVNFLCVHKKLRSKRLAPVMIKEVTRRVHLENIWQAAYTAGVVLPTPITSCQYWHRSLNPKKLIDVGFSRLGPRMTMSRTVKLFKLPDQPATPGFRKMELRDVPAVTRLLRAYLMQFVVAPDLDELDVEHWVLPKEEVVDSYVVESPENHKITDFCSFYTLPSSILGHPTHSILKAAYSYYNVSTKTPLLQLMNDALIVAKQKGFDVFNALDLMHNESFLKELKFGPGDGKLHYYLYNYRIKHILRPSELGLNRARTRILNLIRFIHRFLSLRLIFKTTDEQIISQQRV
;
A
#
# COMPACT_ATOMS: atom_id res chain seq x y z
N SER A 1 -5.61 -26.78 67.01
CA SER A 1 -5.33 -25.33 67.14
C SER A 1 -6.58 -24.59 66.71
N LYS A 2 -7.26 -23.78 67.53
CA LYS A 2 -6.85 -22.51 68.19
C LYS A 2 -6.41 -21.41 67.21
N VAL A 3 -6.85 -20.13 67.28
CA VAL A 3 -8.12 -19.52 67.78
C VAL A 3 -8.13 -18.00 67.49
N LYS A 4 -9.30 -17.40 67.17
CA LYS A 4 -9.62 -15.94 67.16
C LYS A 4 -8.84 -15.04 66.16
N ILE A 5 -9.29 -13.87 65.65
CA ILE A 5 -10.16 -12.74 66.12
C ILE A 5 -9.36 -11.80 67.07
N SER A 6 -9.26 -10.48 66.88
CA SER A 6 -9.70 -9.58 65.78
C SER A 6 -9.01 -8.20 65.91
N SER A 7 -9.26 -7.32 64.92
CA SER A 7 -9.52 -5.87 65.07
C SER A 7 -8.56 -4.97 65.88
N ASP A 8 -8.21 -3.83 65.28
CA ASP A 8 -8.43 -2.56 65.97
C ASP A 8 -9.05 -1.53 65.01
N ALA A 9 -9.89 -0.63 65.52
CA ALA A 9 -10.65 0.32 64.71
C ALA A 9 -11.14 1.56 65.49
N ARG A 10 -10.73 2.75 65.02
CA ARG A 10 -11.29 4.10 65.31
C ARG A 10 -10.80 5.04 64.18
N ALA A 11 -11.66 5.74 63.44
CA ALA A 11 -12.44 6.94 63.81
C ALA A 11 -11.61 8.25 63.67
N ILE A 12 -12.13 9.42 63.29
CA ILE A 12 -13.53 9.90 63.25
C ILE A 12 -13.68 11.11 62.25
N PHE A 13 -14.80 11.21 61.50
CA PHE A 13 -15.38 12.41 60.81
C PHE A 13 -14.54 13.08 59.67
N SER A 14 -15.07 13.76 58.64
CA SER A 14 -16.42 14.04 58.04
C SER A 14 -16.19 14.60 56.58
N TYR A 15 -17.07 15.19 55.75
CA TYR A 15 -18.49 15.62 55.76
C TYR A 15 -19.02 15.66 54.27
N TRP A 16 -20.33 15.86 54.05
CA TRP A 16 -21.00 16.25 52.76
C TRP A 16 -20.95 17.81 52.57
N PRO A 17 -21.44 18.51 51.50
CA PRO A 17 -22.36 18.11 50.40
C PRO A 17 -21.93 18.57 48.96
N SER A 18 -22.68 18.47 47.84
CA SER A 18 -24.11 18.19 47.54
C SER A 18 -24.36 17.49 46.17
N SER A 19 -25.56 16.95 45.96
CA SER A 19 -26.23 16.69 44.64
C SER A 19 -27.55 17.53 44.58
N PRO A 20 -28.55 17.45 43.64
CA PRO A 20 -29.07 16.33 42.81
C PRO A 20 -29.25 16.64 41.27
N ILE A 21 -29.39 15.68 40.33
CA ILE A 21 -30.52 14.78 39.90
C ILE A 21 -31.84 15.47 39.43
N TYR A 22 -32.23 15.38 38.14
CA TYR A 22 -33.42 14.61 37.65
C TYR A 22 -33.74 14.73 36.13
N THR A 23 -34.52 13.76 35.62
CA THR A 23 -34.95 13.53 34.22
C THR A 23 -36.41 13.96 33.92
N ASN A 24 -36.72 14.33 32.67
CA ASN A 24 -38.09 14.44 32.08
C ASN A 24 -37.94 14.74 30.55
N LYS A 25 -38.93 14.57 29.65
CA LYS A 25 -40.11 13.68 29.51
C LYS A 25 -40.65 13.81 28.06
N GLN A 26 -41.41 12.85 27.55
CA GLN A 26 -42.24 13.03 26.32
C GLN A 26 -43.62 13.63 26.67
N THR A 27 -44.16 14.49 25.79
CA THR A 27 -45.62 14.70 25.56
C THR A 27 -45.86 15.52 24.28
N ASP A 28 -47.00 15.32 23.62
CA ASP A 28 -47.39 15.96 22.34
C ASP A 28 -47.91 17.40 22.44
N SER A 29 -47.96 18.10 21.30
CA SER A 29 -49.07 19.01 20.95
C SER A 29 -49.15 19.27 19.42
N LYS A 30 -50.34 19.62 18.91
CA LYS A 30 -50.62 19.91 17.48
C LYS A 30 -51.14 21.34 17.26
N VAL A 31 -50.45 22.10 16.40
CA VAL A 31 -50.91 23.32 15.66
C VAL A 31 -50.08 23.33 14.35
N GLY A 32 -50.56 23.76 13.17
CA GLY A 32 -51.86 24.27 12.72
C GLY A 32 -51.83 24.48 11.19
N LEU A 33 -52.72 25.32 10.63
CA LEU A 33 -52.69 25.77 9.23
C LEU A 33 -52.81 27.30 9.12
N ALA A 34 -52.13 27.91 8.14
CA ALA A 34 -52.48 29.18 7.50
C ALA A 34 -51.75 29.31 6.14
N MET A 35 -52.15 30.27 5.29
CA MET A 35 -51.62 30.48 3.93
C MET A 35 -51.20 31.95 3.68
N ALA A 36 -50.44 32.13 2.59
CA ALA A 36 -50.47 33.24 1.63
C ALA A 36 -49.52 34.46 1.76
N ASP A 37 -48.84 34.68 0.62
CA ASP A 37 -48.57 35.95 -0.09
C ASP A 37 -47.44 36.95 0.28
N ASN A 38 -46.62 37.21 -0.76
CA ASN A 38 -45.99 38.46 -1.22
C ASN A 38 -45.16 39.36 -0.26
N GLY A 39 -43.87 39.58 -0.61
CA GLY A 39 -43.01 40.61 0.02
C GLY A 39 -41.54 40.58 -0.46
N SER A 40 -41.16 41.51 -1.33
CA SER A 40 -39.88 41.61 -2.07
C SER A 40 -38.65 42.14 -1.30
N VAL A 41 -37.46 41.91 -1.88
CA VAL A 41 -36.13 42.59 -1.69
C VAL A 41 -35.12 41.93 -0.72
N ASN A 42 -33.86 41.91 -1.18
CA ASN A 42 -32.49 41.67 -0.63
C ASN A 42 -32.31 41.50 0.91
N ASP A 43 -31.26 40.84 1.42
CA ASP A 43 -29.90 40.64 0.87
C ASP A 43 -29.17 39.38 1.42
N ASP A 44 -27.93 39.16 0.95
CA ASP A 44 -26.84 38.29 1.45
C ASP A 44 -27.13 37.25 2.58
N THR A 45 -27.05 35.95 2.23
CA THR A 45 -26.09 34.97 2.82
C THR A 45 -26.32 33.54 2.30
N LYS A 46 -25.27 32.91 1.76
CA LYS A 46 -25.22 31.46 1.46
C LYS A 46 -23.77 30.95 1.56
N ASP A 47 -23.42 30.25 2.64
CA ASP A 47 -22.37 29.21 2.64
C ASP A 47 -22.25 28.45 3.98
N GLN A 48 -23.23 27.58 4.30
CA GLN A 48 -23.08 26.51 5.31
C GLN A 48 -23.97 25.30 5.01
N ASN A 49 -23.49 24.32 4.24
CA ASN A 49 -23.98 22.91 4.33
C ASN A 49 -23.10 21.84 3.63
N THR A 50 -21.87 22.16 3.21
CA THR A 50 -20.97 21.20 2.53
C THR A 50 -20.13 20.37 3.50
N SER A 51 -19.67 20.95 4.61
CA SER A 51 -18.74 20.29 5.56
C SER A 51 -19.36 19.08 6.27
N SER A 52 -20.64 19.14 6.64
CA SER A 52 -21.35 18.05 7.34
C SER A 52 -21.44 16.77 6.50
N LEU A 53 -21.60 16.89 5.17
CA LEU A 53 -21.65 15.77 4.22
C LEU A 53 -20.27 15.19 3.86
N GLU A 54 -19.19 15.86 4.24
CA GLU A 54 -17.82 15.33 4.16
C GLU A 54 -17.42 14.66 5.47
N ILE A 55 -17.65 15.31 6.62
CA ILE A 55 -17.37 14.75 7.95
C ILE A 55 -17.99 13.35 8.14
N VAL A 56 -19.27 13.20 7.82
CA VAL A 56 -19.99 11.91 7.96
C VAL A 56 -19.44 10.81 7.01
N LYS A 57 -18.83 11.16 5.88
CA LYS A 57 -18.13 10.19 5.02
C LYS A 57 -16.72 9.87 5.52
N ASN A 58 -16.06 10.84 6.15
CA ASN A 58 -14.70 10.72 6.65
C ASN A 58 -14.65 9.86 7.92
N GLU A 59 -15.63 9.99 8.82
CA GLU A 59 -15.80 9.08 9.97
C GLU A 59 -16.06 7.64 9.48
N ALA A 60 -16.96 7.47 8.51
CA ALA A 60 -17.28 6.15 7.94
C ALA A 60 -16.07 5.40 7.36
N SER A 61 -15.07 6.10 6.81
CA SER A 61 -13.83 5.46 6.31
C SER A 61 -12.93 4.96 7.45
N ILE A 62 -12.83 5.71 8.54
CA ILE A 62 -12.06 5.31 9.74
C ILE A 62 -12.79 4.17 10.46
N ASP A 63 -14.12 4.22 10.54
CA ASP A 63 -14.96 3.14 11.07
C ASP A 63 -14.93 1.89 10.19
N GLU A 64 -14.87 2.00 8.87
CA GLU A 64 -14.77 0.85 7.96
C GLU A 64 -13.41 0.15 8.09
N LEU A 65 -12.31 0.91 8.18
CA LEU A 65 -10.99 0.33 8.45
C LEU A 65 -10.90 -0.25 9.87
N SER A 66 -11.51 0.41 10.86
CA SER A 66 -11.64 -0.11 12.23
C SER A 66 -12.47 -1.38 12.28
N ARG A 67 -13.55 -1.49 11.49
CA ARG A 67 -14.34 -2.71 11.30
C ARG A 67 -13.55 -3.80 10.60
N GLU A 68 -12.81 -3.51 9.54
CA GLU A 68 -11.98 -4.50 8.83
C GLU A 68 -10.90 -5.06 9.79
N VAL A 69 -10.36 -4.23 10.69
CA VAL A 69 -9.51 -4.66 11.81
C VAL A 69 -10.29 -5.44 12.88
N GLN A 70 -11.52 -5.05 13.23
CA GLN A 70 -12.37 -5.75 14.22
C GLN A 70 -12.83 -7.15 13.73
N GLU A 71 -13.11 -7.26 12.44
CA GLU A 71 -13.43 -8.52 11.74
C GLU A 71 -12.16 -9.39 11.61
N THR A 72 -10.99 -8.78 11.46
CA THR A 72 -9.69 -9.48 11.56
C THR A 72 -9.34 -9.90 13.00
N LEU A 73 -9.72 -9.11 14.01
CA LEU A 73 -9.53 -9.42 15.44
C LEU A 73 -10.41 -10.59 15.90
N THR A 74 -11.65 -10.66 15.42
CA THR A 74 -12.55 -11.80 15.69
C THR A 74 -12.11 -13.06 14.94
N LEU A 75 -11.56 -12.92 13.71
CA LEU A 75 -10.82 -13.97 13.02
C LEU A 75 -9.40 -14.17 13.62
N SER A 76 -9.35 -14.71 14.85
CA SER A 76 -8.18 -14.89 15.73
C SER A 76 -6.97 -15.71 15.19
N GLN A 77 -6.42 -15.30 14.04
CA GLN A 77 -5.20 -15.83 13.43
C GLN A 77 -3.97 -15.32 14.21
N ARG A 78 -3.62 -16.01 15.31
CA ARG A 78 -2.39 -15.71 16.08
C ARG A 78 -1.16 -15.67 15.16
N HIS A 79 -0.62 -14.48 14.95
CA HIS A 79 0.50 -14.21 14.06
C HIS A 79 1.83 -14.50 14.77
N LYS A 80 2.08 -15.78 15.11
CA LYS A 80 3.21 -16.30 15.93
C LYS A 80 4.66 -15.86 15.57
N PHE A 81 4.83 -15.07 14.53
CA PHE A 81 6.08 -14.40 14.16
C PHE A 81 6.02 -12.89 14.47
N TRP A 82 4.99 -12.21 13.97
CA TRP A 82 4.77 -10.76 14.17
C TRP A 82 4.44 -10.40 15.63
N GLU A 83 3.80 -11.31 16.36
CA GLU A 83 3.60 -11.24 17.82
C GLU A 83 4.91 -11.16 18.62
N THR A 84 6.07 -11.44 17.99
CA THR A 84 7.40 -11.37 18.59
C THR A 84 8.36 -10.44 17.83
N GLN A 85 7.85 -9.54 16.98
CA GLN A 85 8.64 -8.49 16.33
C GLN A 85 8.30 -7.12 16.93
N PRO A 86 9.21 -6.12 16.91
CA PRO A 86 8.91 -4.73 17.21
C PRO A 86 8.04 -4.11 16.09
N VAL A 87 6.74 -4.41 16.13
CA VAL A 87 5.70 -3.81 15.31
C VAL A 87 4.53 -3.46 16.22
N GLY A 88 3.74 -2.44 15.87
CA GLY A 88 2.51 -2.16 16.60
C GLY A 88 1.61 -3.39 16.59
N GLN A 89 1.16 -3.86 17.75
CA GLN A 89 0.32 -5.04 17.85
C GLN A 89 -1.17 -4.63 17.80
N PHE A 90 -2.05 -5.48 17.28
CA PHE A 90 -3.49 -5.13 17.20
C PHE A 90 -4.11 -4.80 18.57
N LYS A 91 -3.59 -5.38 19.66
CA LYS A 91 -4.00 -5.08 21.05
C LYS A 91 -3.62 -3.66 21.50
N ASP A 92 -2.63 -3.04 20.86
CA ASP A 92 -2.07 -1.72 21.22
C ASP A 92 -2.82 -0.59 20.51
N LEU A 93 -3.66 -0.89 19.51
CA LEU A 93 -4.30 0.11 18.63
C LEU A 93 -5.17 1.13 19.36
N THR A 94 -5.82 0.72 20.45
CA THR A 94 -6.67 1.59 21.27
C THR A 94 -5.90 2.29 22.39
N ASP A 95 -4.61 1.98 22.59
CA ASP A 95 -3.80 2.55 23.66
C ASP A 95 -3.11 3.85 23.21
N THR A 96 -3.85 4.96 23.28
CA THR A 96 -3.35 6.30 22.97
C THR A 96 -2.34 6.85 24.00
N SER A 97 -1.97 6.08 25.03
CA SER A 97 -0.92 6.46 25.98
C SER A 97 0.49 6.12 25.48
N LEU A 98 0.61 5.18 24.54
CA LEU A 98 1.90 4.75 24.01
C LEU A 98 2.58 5.87 23.19
N PRO A 99 3.91 6.05 23.33
CA PRO A 99 4.64 7.05 22.56
C PRO A 99 4.76 6.66 21.08
N GLU A 100 4.75 7.68 20.23
CA GLU A 100 5.16 7.58 18.82
C GLU A 100 6.69 7.48 18.72
N GLY A 101 7.21 6.88 17.65
CA GLY A 101 8.65 6.66 17.48
C GLY A 101 9.07 5.18 17.62
N PRO A 102 10.37 4.90 17.87
CA PRO A 102 10.88 3.54 18.00
C PRO A 102 10.17 2.70 19.07
N ILE A 103 10.02 1.40 18.80
CA ILE A 103 9.33 0.45 19.69
C ILE A 103 10.34 -0.24 20.62
N GLU A 104 11.48 -0.63 20.07
CA GLU A 104 12.67 -1.11 20.76
C GLU A 104 13.82 -0.12 20.49
N PRO A 105 14.62 0.26 21.51
CA PRO A 105 15.78 1.12 21.31
C PRO A 105 16.88 0.41 20.50
N PRO A 106 17.73 1.14 19.77
CA PRO A 106 18.94 0.57 19.17
C PRO A 106 19.80 -0.18 20.20
N THR A 107 20.25 -1.39 19.85
CA THR A 107 21.27 -2.10 20.63
C THR A 107 22.67 -1.72 20.14
N LEU A 108 23.73 -2.11 20.84
CA LEU A 108 25.08 -1.92 20.30
C LEU A 108 25.28 -2.83 19.07
N ILE A 109 26.07 -2.37 18.09
CA ILE A 109 26.37 -3.12 16.87
C ILE A 109 27.15 -4.41 17.20
N SER A 110 27.91 -4.42 18.30
CA SER A 110 28.55 -5.61 18.89
C SER A 110 27.56 -6.73 19.24
N ASP A 111 26.36 -6.35 19.65
CA ASP A 111 25.34 -7.25 20.19
C ASP A 111 24.45 -7.81 19.07
N VAL A 112 24.47 -7.15 17.90
CA VAL A 112 23.89 -7.68 16.67
C VAL A 112 24.62 -8.95 16.27
N LYS A 113 23.86 -10.01 15.97
CA LYS A 113 24.41 -11.31 15.56
C LYS A 113 25.25 -11.16 14.28
N GLN A 114 26.57 -11.28 14.41
CA GLN A 114 27.54 -11.15 13.31
C GLN A 114 27.41 -12.26 12.26
N GLU A 115 27.18 -13.50 12.72
CA GLU A 115 26.94 -14.65 11.84
C GLU A 115 25.51 -14.68 11.25
N PRO A 116 25.32 -15.21 10.02
CA PRO A 116 23.98 -15.40 9.44
C PRO A 116 23.03 -16.27 10.30
N TYR A 117 21.73 -16.13 10.08
CA TYR A 117 20.76 -17.05 10.68
C TYR A 117 20.83 -18.46 10.05
N ASN A 118 20.63 -19.50 10.87
CA ASN A 118 20.74 -20.89 10.44
C ASN A 118 19.64 -21.25 9.42
N LEU A 119 20.06 -21.74 8.25
CA LEU A 119 19.19 -22.41 7.27
C LEU A 119 19.25 -23.94 7.45
N PRO A 120 18.22 -24.70 7.03
CA PRO A 120 18.31 -26.16 6.96
C PRO A 120 19.44 -26.60 6.03
N ASN A 121 20.20 -27.65 6.39
CA ASN A 121 21.49 -28.01 5.80
C ASN A 121 21.57 -28.06 4.25
N LEU A 122 20.45 -28.33 3.57
CA LEU A 122 20.31 -28.38 2.11
C LEU A 122 20.43 -27.01 1.42
N TYR A 123 20.30 -25.91 2.16
CA TYR A 123 20.30 -24.55 1.64
C TYR A 123 21.49 -23.73 2.12
N GLU A 124 21.83 -22.70 1.36
CA GLU A 124 22.87 -21.71 1.67
C GLU A 124 22.35 -20.29 1.35
N TRP A 125 22.85 -19.32 2.12
CA TRP A 125 22.65 -17.90 1.79
C TRP A 125 23.51 -17.51 0.59
N VAL A 126 23.00 -16.58 -0.22
CA VAL A 126 23.79 -15.87 -1.23
C VAL A 126 23.45 -14.39 -1.19
N THR A 127 24.44 -13.54 -1.45
CA THR A 127 24.22 -12.12 -1.72
C THR A 127 24.10 -11.94 -3.24
N CYS A 128 22.98 -11.39 -3.70
CA CYS A 128 22.65 -11.29 -5.13
C CYS A 128 23.11 -9.95 -5.70
N ASP A 129 24.24 -9.93 -6.41
CA ASP A 129 24.65 -8.74 -7.15
C ASP A 129 23.80 -8.57 -8.41
N MET A 130 22.85 -7.63 -8.38
CA MET A 130 21.95 -7.34 -9.51
C MET A 130 22.64 -6.64 -10.69
N SER A 131 23.94 -6.32 -10.56
CA SER A 131 24.81 -5.93 -11.67
C SER A 131 25.15 -7.12 -12.57
N SER A 132 25.32 -8.32 -11.99
CA SER A 132 25.57 -9.56 -12.74
C SER A 132 24.34 -9.92 -13.58
N GLU A 133 24.54 -10.13 -14.88
CA GLU A 133 23.48 -10.51 -15.81
C GLU A 133 22.87 -11.87 -15.46
N ASP A 134 23.69 -12.86 -15.10
CA ASP A 134 23.22 -14.19 -14.66
C ASP A 134 22.39 -14.11 -13.39
N THR A 135 22.86 -13.36 -12.39
CA THR A 135 22.16 -13.20 -11.10
C THR A 135 20.85 -12.42 -11.29
N CYS A 136 20.87 -11.37 -12.11
CA CYS A 136 19.68 -10.61 -12.50
C CYS A 136 18.67 -11.52 -13.24
N ALA A 137 19.13 -12.37 -14.16
CA ALA A 137 18.31 -13.33 -14.87
C ALA A 137 17.73 -14.43 -13.94
N GLU A 138 18.48 -14.92 -12.95
CA GLU A 138 17.96 -15.87 -11.95
C GLU A 138 16.91 -15.23 -11.04
N VAL A 139 17.12 -14.00 -10.57
CA VAL A 139 16.14 -13.26 -9.75
C VAL A 139 14.88 -12.96 -10.56
N TYR A 140 15.02 -12.51 -11.80
CA TYR A 140 13.92 -12.37 -12.76
C TYR A 140 13.14 -13.68 -12.92
N ASN A 141 13.84 -14.79 -13.22
CA ASN A 141 13.23 -16.11 -13.40
C ASN A 141 12.58 -16.65 -12.12
N LEU A 142 13.09 -16.33 -10.93
CA LEU A 142 12.43 -16.64 -9.67
C LEU A 142 11.11 -15.86 -9.55
N LEU A 143 11.16 -14.53 -9.73
CA LEU A 143 10.01 -13.64 -9.55
C LEU A 143 8.89 -13.94 -10.56
N SER A 144 9.19 -13.92 -11.86
CA SER A 144 8.21 -14.15 -12.94
C SER A 144 7.60 -15.56 -12.97
N ASN A 145 8.07 -16.48 -12.10
CA ASN A 145 7.47 -17.80 -11.89
C ASN A 145 6.86 -18.02 -10.48
N ASN A 146 7.22 -17.21 -9.47
CA ASN A 146 6.92 -17.51 -8.06
C ASN A 146 6.50 -16.30 -7.20
N TYR A 147 6.39 -15.10 -7.76
CA TYR A 147 5.99 -13.90 -7.04
C TYR A 147 4.47 -13.69 -7.04
N VAL A 148 4.02 -12.43 -7.14
CA VAL A 148 2.63 -11.99 -7.01
C VAL A 148 1.77 -12.44 -8.19
N GLU A 149 0.68 -13.09 -7.85
CA GLU A 149 -0.42 -13.51 -8.73
C GLU A 149 -1.71 -12.83 -8.22
N ASP A 150 -2.69 -12.65 -9.09
CA ASP A 150 -4.06 -12.28 -8.74
C ASP A 150 -4.81 -13.47 -8.12
N ASP A 151 -5.95 -13.22 -7.46
CA ASP A 151 -6.70 -14.26 -6.75
C ASP A 151 -7.45 -15.23 -7.71
N GLU A 152 -7.66 -14.86 -8.98
CA GLU A 152 -8.13 -15.77 -10.06
C GLU A 152 -6.97 -16.52 -10.77
N ASN A 153 -5.70 -16.10 -10.59
CA ASN A 153 -4.47 -16.62 -11.22
C ASN A 153 -4.40 -16.40 -12.76
N MET A 154 -5.03 -15.35 -13.27
CA MET A 154 -4.95 -14.94 -14.69
C MET A 154 -3.70 -14.10 -15.01
N PHE A 155 -3.16 -13.38 -14.01
CA PHE A 155 -2.09 -12.39 -14.17
C PHE A 155 -0.99 -12.58 -13.11
N ARG A 156 0.27 -12.47 -13.56
CA ARG A 156 1.44 -12.45 -12.66
C ARG A 156 2.34 -11.27 -12.97
N PHE A 157 2.79 -10.53 -11.96
CA PHE A 157 3.73 -9.42 -12.17
C PHE A 157 5.02 -9.91 -12.84
N ASN A 158 5.45 -9.19 -13.87
CA ASN A 158 6.61 -9.50 -14.71
C ASN A 158 7.58 -8.31 -14.73
N TYR A 159 8.22 -8.05 -13.59
CA TYR A 159 9.23 -6.98 -13.46
C TYR A 159 10.38 -7.20 -14.44
N SER A 160 10.66 -6.25 -15.32
CA SER A 160 11.80 -6.33 -16.25
C SER A 160 13.14 -6.29 -15.50
N LYS A 161 14.22 -6.77 -16.12
CA LYS A 161 15.57 -6.71 -15.53
C LYS A 161 15.98 -5.25 -15.28
N GLU A 162 15.55 -4.36 -16.16
CA GLU A 162 15.82 -2.93 -16.20
C GLU A 162 15.10 -2.21 -15.04
N PHE A 163 13.88 -2.67 -14.72
CA PHE A 163 13.11 -2.27 -13.55
C PHE A 163 13.73 -2.82 -12.27
N LEU A 164 14.10 -4.11 -12.22
CA LEU A 164 14.71 -4.72 -11.03
C LEU A 164 16.04 -4.02 -10.68
N ARG A 165 16.89 -3.74 -11.67
CA ARG A 165 18.13 -2.96 -11.50
C ARG A 165 17.87 -1.54 -10.99
N TRP A 166 16.81 -0.89 -11.47
CA TRP A 166 16.43 0.45 -11.01
C TRP A 166 15.81 0.45 -9.60
N ALA A 167 14.96 -0.54 -9.28
CA ALA A 167 14.36 -0.69 -7.97
C ALA A 167 15.38 -1.07 -6.87
N LEU A 168 16.52 -1.68 -7.25
CA LEU A 168 17.51 -2.25 -6.34
C LEU A 168 18.87 -1.56 -6.34
N HIS A 169 19.12 -0.59 -7.23
CA HIS A 169 20.35 0.22 -7.22
C HIS A 169 20.09 1.73 -7.02
N PRO A 170 19.32 2.19 -6.02
CA PRO A 170 19.30 3.62 -5.67
C PRO A 170 20.67 4.11 -5.16
N PRO A 171 20.88 5.43 -5.08
CA PRO A 171 22.06 6.01 -4.44
C PRO A 171 22.32 5.40 -3.05
N GLY A 172 23.58 5.03 -2.79
CA GLY A 172 24.00 4.45 -1.50
C GLY A 172 23.50 3.04 -1.18
N TYR A 173 22.94 2.28 -2.14
CA TYR A 173 22.41 0.95 -1.85
C TYR A 173 23.44 -0.06 -1.29
N TYR A 174 22.99 -0.88 -0.34
CA TYR A 174 23.80 -1.93 0.28
C TYR A 174 23.68 -3.25 -0.50
N LYS A 175 24.73 -3.66 -1.22
CA LYS A 175 24.79 -4.97 -1.90
C LYS A 175 24.43 -6.13 -0.96
N THR A 176 24.85 -6.05 0.31
CA THR A 176 24.59 -7.03 1.37
C THR A 176 23.11 -7.27 1.63
N TRP A 177 22.23 -6.30 1.35
CA TRP A 177 20.79 -6.37 1.59
C TRP A 177 19.99 -7.08 0.49
N HIS A 178 20.63 -7.50 -0.62
CA HIS A 178 20.01 -8.35 -1.64
C HIS A 178 20.25 -9.83 -1.32
N ILE A 179 19.29 -10.48 -0.66
CA ILE A 179 19.50 -11.75 0.04
C ILE A 179 18.74 -12.87 -0.67
N GLY A 180 19.50 -13.78 -1.29
CA GLY A 180 19.00 -15.00 -1.89
C GLY A 180 19.20 -16.24 -1.01
N VAL A 181 18.41 -17.27 -1.28
CA VAL A 181 18.61 -18.63 -0.75
C VAL A 181 18.77 -19.59 -1.93
N ARG A 182 19.89 -20.34 -1.95
CA ARG A 182 20.17 -21.38 -2.96
C ARG A 182 20.08 -22.78 -2.36
N VAL A 183 19.81 -23.78 -3.20
CA VAL A 183 19.97 -25.20 -2.87
C VAL A 183 21.41 -25.62 -3.12
N LYS A 184 22.15 -26.08 -2.09
CA LYS A 184 23.60 -26.32 -2.17
C LYS A 184 24.03 -27.23 -3.33
N SER A 185 23.28 -28.30 -3.59
CA SER A 185 23.62 -29.33 -4.57
C SER A 185 23.36 -28.97 -6.03
N SER A 186 22.47 -27.99 -6.29
CA SER A 186 22.08 -27.58 -7.65
C SER A 186 22.32 -26.10 -7.92
N LYS A 187 22.78 -25.35 -6.91
CA LYS A 187 22.96 -23.88 -6.86
C LYS A 187 21.74 -23.05 -7.27
N LYS A 188 20.60 -23.66 -7.59
CA LYS A 188 19.36 -22.99 -7.97
C LYS A 188 18.87 -22.06 -6.86
N LEU A 189 18.61 -20.81 -7.24
CA LEU A 189 17.92 -19.82 -6.41
C LEU A 189 16.47 -20.25 -6.15
N VAL A 190 16.05 -20.26 -4.88
CA VAL A 190 14.71 -20.74 -4.46
C VAL A 190 13.96 -19.77 -3.53
N ALA A 191 14.61 -18.73 -3.03
CA ALA A 191 13.96 -17.60 -2.40
C ALA A 191 14.81 -16.33 -2.49
N PHE A 192 14.18 -15.18 -2.36
CA PHE A 192 14.80 -13.85 -2.44
C PHE A 192 14.08 -12.86 -1.50
N ILE A 193 14.81 -11.88 -0.96
CA ILE A 193 14.29 -10.70 -0.25
C ILE A 193 15.31 -9.56 -0.43
N THR A 194 14.84 -8.32 -0.47
CA THR A 194 15.72 -7.14 -0.63
C THR A 194 15.40 -6.07 0.40
N GLY A 195 16.43 -5.42 0.93
CA GLY A 195 16.34 -4.06 1.47
C GLY A 195 17.01 -3.05 0.53
N ILE A 196 16.53 -1.82 0.51
CA ILE A 196 17.26 -0.63 -0.02
C ILE A 196 17.21 0.50 1.03
N PRO A 197 18.19 1.41 1.12
CA PRO A 197 18.12 2.54 2.04
C PRO A 197 17.06 3.56 1.60
N ALA A 198 16.39 4.19 2.57
CA ALA A 198 15.49 5.30 2.34
C ALA A 198 15.48 6.24 3.56
N ARG A 199 15.60 7.56 3.33
CA ARG A 199 15.21 8.56 4.32
C ARG A 199 13.68 8.68 4.30
N ILE A 200 13.02 8.37 5.41
CA ILE A 200 11.56 8.48 5.53
C ILE A 200 11.25 9.48 6.64
N ARG A 201 10.61 10.59 6.26
CA ARG A 201 10.08 11.58 7.19
C ARG A 201 8.78 11.06 7.80
N VAL A 202 8.70 11.07 9.12
CA VAL A 202 7.50 10.80 9.91
C VAL A 202 7.22 12.03 10.76
N ARG A 203 6.12 12.74 10.47
CA ARG A 203 5.83 14.10 10.97
C ARG A 203 7.03 15.04 10.75
N THR A 204 7.75 15.39 11.80
CA THR A 204 8.93 16.27 11.80
C THR A 204 10.23 15.52 11.51
N ASP A 205 10.27 14.21 11.80
CA ASP A 205 11.52 13.50 12.02
C ASP A 205 11.92 12.71 10.77
N VAL A 206 13.13 12.95 10.26
CA VAL A 206 13.67 12.19 9.13
C VAL A 206 14.45 10.99 9.65
N VAL A 207 13.92 9.79 9.43
CA VAL A 207 14.49 8.53 9.91
C VAL A 207 15.12 7.78 8.75
N SER A 208 16.37 7.33 8.93
CA SER A 208 17.00 6.37 8.02
C SER A 208 16.36 5.00 8.23
N MET A 209 15.69 4.47 7.20
CA MET A 209 15.02 3.18 7.22
C MET A 209 15.51 2.28 6.07
N ALA A 210 15.36 0.97 6.23
CA ALA A 210 15.41 0.04 5.09
C ALA A 210 14.02 -0.11 4.45
N GLU A 211 13.87 0.13 3.15
CA GLU A 211 12.66 -0.27 2.43
C GLU A 211 12.78 -1.74 2.01
N VAL A 212 11.91 -2.60 2.55
CA VAL A 212 11.93 -4.05 2.31
C VAL A 212 10.97 -4.43 1.19
N ASN A 213 11.47 -5.19 0.22
CA ASN A 213 10.79 -5.50 -1.04
C ASN A 213 11.12 -6.93 -1.54
N PHE A 214 10.46 -7.35 -2.63
CA PHE A 214 10.72 -8.57 -3.41
C PHE A 214 10.80 -9.89 -2.65
N LEU A 215 10.26 -9.97 -1.43
CA LEU A 215 10.15 -11.21 -0.65
C LEU A 215 9.40 -12.30 -1.44
N CYS A 216 10.16 -13.24 -1.98
CA CYS A 216 9.68 -14.31 -2.85
C CYS A 216 10.18 -15.66 -2.33
N VAL A 217 9.27 -16.64 -2.21
CA VAL A 217 9.61 -18.03 -1.91
C VAL A 217 9.02 -18.92 -2.99
N HIS A 218 9.88 -19.71 -3.64
CA HIS A 218 9.53 -20.62 -4.73
C HIS A 218 8.34 -21.53 -4.35
N LYS A 219 7.38 -21.73 -5.26
CA LYS A 219 6.05 -22.32 -4.93
C LYS A 219 6.16 -23.65 -4.14
N LYS A 220 7.10 -24.52 -4.50
CA LYS A 220 7.36 -25.83 -3.84
C LYS A 220 7.94 -25.75 -2.40
N LEU A 221 8.35 -24.56 -1.93
CA LEU A 221 8.87 -24.31 -0.58
C LEU A 221 7.94 -23.46 0.29
N ARG A 222 6.76 -23.09 -0.22
CA ARG A 222 5.74 -22.35 0.55
C ARG A 222 5.28 -23.15 1.77
N SER A 223 4.79 -22.44 2.79
CA SER A 223 4.44 -22.96 4.13
C SER A 223 5.58 -23.56 4.98
N LYS A 224 6.81 -23.75 4.45
CA LYS A 224 7.96 -24.30 5.20
C LYS A 224 8.70 -23.31 6.11
N ARG A 225 8.02 -22.25 6.56
CA ARG A 225 8.54 -21.17 7.44
C ARG A 225 9.83 -20.46 6.99
N LEU A 226 10.22 -20.55 5.71
CA LEU A 226 11.43 -19.91 5.20
C LEU A 226 11.36 -18.37 5.26
N ALA A 227 10.20 -17.77 4.93
CA ALA A 227 10.03 -16.31 4.93
C ALA A 227 10.37 -15.63 6.28
N PRO A 228 9.87 -16.10 7.45
CA PRO A 228 10.35 -15.65 8.77
C PRO A 228 11.87 -15.67 8.98
N VAL A 229 12.59 -16.67 8.44
CA VAL A 229 14.06 -16.75 8.55
C VAL A 229 14.74 -15.71 7.65
N MET A 230 14.17 -15.45 6.47
CA MET A 230 14.65 -14.41 5.55
C MET A 230 14.38 -12.99 6.06
N ILE A 231 13.25 -12.76 6.73
CA ILE A 231 12.96 -11.49 7.40
C ILE A 231 14.01 -11.28 8.51
N LYS A 232 14.28 -12.28 9.36
CA LYS A 232 15.33 -12.17 10.38
C LYS A 232 16.73 -11.91 9.81
N GLU A 233 17.09 -12.52 8.68
CA GLU A 233 18.38 -12.27 8.03
C GLU A 233 18.47 -10.88 7.37
N VAL A 234 17.40 -10.32 6.78
CA VAL A 234 17.42 -8.93 6.30
C VAL A 234 17.48 -7.94 7.46
N THR A 235 16.68 -8.12 8.52
CA THR A 235 16.75 -7.31 9.75
C THR A 235 18.17 -7.31 10.33
N ARG A 236 18.82 -8.48 10.41
CA ARG A 236 20.20 -8.61 10.90
C ARG A 236 21.20 -7.81 10.06
N ARG A 237 21.12 -7.89 8.73
CA ARG A 237 22.01 -7.14 7.82
C ARG A 237 21.73 -5.65 7.81
N VAL A 238 20.49 -5.23 8.06
CA VAL A 238 20.10 -3.81 8.21
C VAL A 238 20.63 -3.24 9.54
N HIS A 239 20.51 -4.00 10.64
CA HIS A 239 21.03 -3.61 11.95
C HIS A 239 22.57 -3.54 12.00
N LEU A 240 23.28 -4.36 11.21
CA LEU A 240 24.75 -4.27 11.09
C LEU A 240 25.23 -2.95 10.45
N GLU A 241 24.44 -2.34 9.56
CA GLU A 241 24.70 -1.00 9.01
C GLU A 241 24.17 0.13 9.94
N ASN A 242 23.88 -0.19 11.20
CA ASN A 242 23.31 0.71 12.23
C ASN A 242 21.94 1.32 11.88
N ILE A 243 21.12 0.63 11.08
CA ILE A 243 19.75 1.03 10.75
C ILE A 243 18.76 0.12 11.48
N TRP A 244 17.78 0.71 12.16
CA TRP A 244 16.94 0.01 13.16
C TRP A 244 15.46 -0.02 12.81
N GLN A 245 15.07 0.67 11.73
CA GLN A 245 13.70 0.79 11.23
C GLN A 245 13.61 0.30 9.78
N ALA A 246 12.41 -0.15 9.39
CA ALA A 246 12.14 -0.49 7.99
C ALA A 246 10.73 -0.08 7.57
N ALA A 247 10.54 0.22 6.29
CA ALA A 247 9.21 0.41 5.69
C ALA A 247 8.92 -0.71 4.69
N TYR A 248 7.68 -1.18 4.64
CA TYR A 248 7.27 -2.23 3.71
C TYR A 248 5.77 -2.18 3.41
N THR A 249 5.34 -2.83 2.32
CA THR A 249 3.92 -2.95 1.95
C THR A 249 3.52 -4.39 1.65
N ALA A 250 2.29 -4.75 2.00
CA ALA A 250 1.75 -6.09 1.78
C ALA A 250 0.34 -6.05 1.17
N GLY A 251 0.04 -7.04 0.34
CA GLY A 251 -1.31 -7.27 -0.21
C GLY A 251 -2.22 -8.09 0.71
N VAL A 252 -1.82 -8.26 1.96
CA VAL A 252 -2.53 -9.00 3.01
C VAL A 252 -2.32 -8.29 4.34
N VAL A 253 -3.34 -8.28 5.20
CA VAL A 253 -3.26 -7.70 6.54
C VAL A 253 -2.30 -8.49 7.44
N LEU A 254 -1.48 -7.76 8.19
CA LEU A 254 -0.51 -8.20 9.20
C LEU A 254 -0.60 -7.24 10.41
N PRO A 255 -0.13 -7.60 11.61
CA PRO A 255 -0.02 -6.66 12.73
C PRO A 255 1.12 -5.65 12.46
N THR A 256 0.88 -4.34 12.36
CA THR A 256 -0.41 -3.64 12.20
C THR A 256 -0.17 -2.50 11.21
N PRO A 257 -1.05 -2.26 10.22
CA PRO A 257 -0.77 -1.27 9.17
C PRO A 257 -0.87 0.16 9.70
N ILE A 258 0.02 1.03 9.22
CA ILE A 258 -0.06 2.48 9.47
C ILE A 258 -1.14 3.15 8.61
N THR A 259 -1.47 2.55 7.46
CA THR A 259 -2.61 2.89 6.60
C THR A 259 -2.88 1.77 5.58
N SER A 260 -4.03 1.81 4.91
CA SER A 260 -4.43 0.85 3.87
C SER A 260 -5.02 1.60 2.67
N CYS A 261 -4.44 1.39 1.49
CA CYS A 261 -4.78 2.11 0.27
C CYS A 261 -5.49 1.20 -0.73
N GLN A 262 -6.59 1.64 -1.34
CA GLN A 262 -7.31 0.91 -2.38
C GLN A 262 -6.60 1.05 -3.74
N TYR A 263 -6.46 -0.05 -4.51
CA TYR A 263 -6.07 0.06 -5.92
C TYR A 263 -7.25 0.51 -6.79
N TRP A 264 -6.95 1.34 -7.78
CA TRP A 264 -7.87 1.88 -8.76
C TRP A 264 -7.30 1.70 -10.18
N HIS A 265 -8.18 1.45 -11.16
CA HIS A 265 -7.81 1.08 -12.52
C HIS A 265 -8.55 1.92 -13.56
N ARG A 266 -7.80 2.50 -14.51
CA ARG A 266 -8.31 3.23 -15.68
C ARG A 266 -7.99 2.47 -16.96
N SER A 267 -9.04 1.95 -17.60
CA SER A 267 -8.94 1.27 -18.90
C SER A 267 -8.40 2.22 -19.98
N LEU A 268 -7.26 1.90 -20.60
CA LEU A 268 -6.73 2.61 -21.78
C LEU A 268 -7.06 1.83 -23.07
N ASN A 269 -6.94 0.50 -23.01
CA ASN A 269 -7.25 -0.45 -24.09
C ASN A 269 -8.41 -1.38 -23.69
N PRO A 270 -9.65 -0.88 -23.50
CA PRO A 270 -10.75 -1.67 -22.97
C PRO A 270 -11.08 -2.92 -23.79
N LYS A 271 -10.82 -2.93 -25.11
CA LYS A 271 -11.00 -4.13 -25.94
C LYS A 271 -10.14 -5.28 -25.42
N LYS A 272 -8.83 -5.06 -25.26
CA LYS A 272 -7.91 -6.08 -24.76
C LYS A 272 -8.19 -6.45 -23.31
N LEU A 273 -8.47 -5.46 -22.45
CA LEU A 273 -8.77 -5.73 -21.04
C LEU A 273 -9.99 -6.64 -20.85
N ILE A 274 -10.98 -6.54 -21.73
CA ILE A 274 -12.16 -7.42 -21.71
C ILE A 274 -11.84 -8.79 -22.32
N ASP A 275 -11.09 -8.83 -23.43
CA ASP A 275 -10.64 -10.07 -24.10
C ASP A 275 -9.88 -10.99 -23.13
N VAL A 276 -8.92 -10.42 -22.38
CA VAL A 276 -8.05 -11.16 -21.45
C VAL A 276 -8.63 -11.32 -20.03
N GLY A 277 -9.90 -10.95 -19.81
CA GLY A 277 -10.60 -11.13 -18.53
C GLY A 277 -10.28 -10.12 -17.41
N PHE A 278 -9.34 -9.18 -17.62
CA PHE A 278 -8.99 -8.11 -16.65
C PHE A 278 -10.17 -7.18 -16.33
N SER A 279 -11.14 -7.06 -17.24
CA SER A 279 -12.34 -6.26 -17.03
C SER A 279 -13.55 -6.96 -17.64
N ARG A 280 -14.73 -6.77 -17.04
CA ARG A 280 -15.98 -7.40 -17.50
C ARG A 280 -16.89 -6.32 -18.12
N LEU A 281 -17.64 -6.65 -19.17
CA LEU A 281 -18.62 -5.71 -19.74
C LEU A 281 -19.74 -5.45 -18.72
N GLY A 282 -19.96 -4.18 -18.38
CA GLY A 282 -21.04 -3.78 -17.49
C GLY A 282 -22.43 -4.11 -18.07
N PRO A 283 -23.46 -4.33 -17.24
CA PRO A 283 -24.82 -4.59 -17.72
C PRO A 283 -25.28 -3.52 -18.72
N ARG A 284 -25.83 -3.97 -19.85
CA ARG A 284 -26.32 -3.09 -20.95
C ARG A 284 -25.23 -2.23 -21.65
N MET A 285 -23.95 -2.52 -21.45
CA MET A 285 -22.85 -1.91 -22.21
C MET A 285 -22.42 -2.78 -23.39
N THR A 286 -22.23 -2.16 -24.56
CA THR A 286 -21.60 -2.80 -25.73
C THR A 286 -20.12 -2.44 -25.79
N MET A 287 -19.30 -3.28 -26.44
CA MET A 287 -17.86 -3.02 -26.63
C MET A 287 -17.59 -1.61 -27.21
N SER A 288 -18.34 -1.21 -28.25
CA SER A 288 -18.22 0.14 -28.83
C SER A 288 -18.56 1.26 -27.84
N ARG A 289 -19.59 1.08 -26.99
CA ARG A 289 -19.95 2.06 -25.96
C ARG A 289 -18.86 2.17 -24.89
N THR A 290 -18.24 1.06 -24.49
CA THR A 290 -17.11 1.03 -23.56
C THR A 290 -15.86 1.71 -24.14
N VAL A 291 -15.53 1.44 -25.41
CA VAL A 291 -14.45 2.13 -26.13
C VAL A 291 -14.71 3.64 -26.22
N LYS A 292 -15.96 4.06 -26.52
CA LYS A 292 -16.33 5.49 -26.58
C LYS A 292 -16.27 6.16 -25.20
N LEU A 293 -16.71 5.48 -24.13
CA LEU A 293 -16.69 5.99 -22.75
C LEU A 293 -15.26 6.29 -22.27
N PHE A 294 -14.32 5.39 -22.57
CA PHE A 294 -12.94 5.47 -22.12
C PHE A 294 -12.00 6.19 -23.11
N LYS A 295 -12.45 6.57 -24.32
CA LYS A 295 -11.63 7.34 -25.27
C LYS A 295 -11.04 8.57 -24.59
N LEU A 296 -9.73 8.73 -24.75
CA LEU A 296 -8.96 9.93 -24.42
C LEU A 296 -8.64 10.70 -25.71
N PRO A 297 -8.35 12.01 -25.62
CA PRO A 297 -7.72 12.78 -26.70
C PRO A 297 -6.46 12.11 -27.26
N ASP A 298 -6.01 12.63 -28.40
CA ASP A 298 -4.89 12.07 -29.14
C ASP A 298 -3.58 12.86 -28.92
N GLN A 299 -3.64 14.02 -28.24
CA GLN A 299 -2.50 14.78 -27.69
C GLN A 299 -2.85 15.42 -26.32
N PRO A 300 -1.86 15.67 -25.43
CA PRO A 300 -2.03 16.46 -24.21
C PRO A 300 -2.55 17.88 -24.48
N ALA A 301 -3.23 18.48 -23.49
CA ALA A 301 -3.79 19.83 -23.62
C ALA A 301 -3.04 20.92 -22.83
N THR A 302 -2.25 20.58 -21.80
CA THR A 302 -1.48 21.57 -21.03
C THR A 302 -0.32 22.17 -21.85
N PRO A 303 -0.26 23.50 -22.06
CA PRO A 303 0.87 24.14 -22.73
C PRO A 303 2.18 23.92 -21.96
N GLY A 304 3.27 23.65 -22.68
CA GLY A 304 4.58 23.39 -22.07
C GLY A 304 4.72 22.02 -21.39
N PHE A 305 3.72 21.13 -21.49
CA PHE A 305 3.83 19.74 -21.06
C PHE A 305 4.83 18.98 -21.95
N ARG A 306 5.99 18.61 -21.39
CA ARG A 306 7.06 17.88 -22.09
C ARG A 306 7.66 16.78 -21.21
N LYS A 307 8.43 15.88 -21.82
CA LYS A 307 9.21 14.87 -21.09
C LYS A 307 10.24 15.56 -20.18
N MET A 308 10.44 15.03 -18.98
CA MET A 308 11.48 15.49 -18.05
C MET A 308 12.88 15.20 -18.60
N GLU A 309 13.79 16.15 -18.43
CA GLU A 309 15.20 16.08 -18.80
C GLU A 309 16.10 16.25 -17.56
N LEU A 310 17.40 15.92 -17.67
CA LEU A 310 18.35 16.00 -16.55
C LEU A 310 18.45 17.42 -15.96
N ARG A 311 18.34 18.47 -16.80
CA ARG A 311 18.33 19.88 -16.35
C ARG A 311 17.14 20.25 -15.46
N ASP A 312 16.07 19.46 -15.47
CA ASP A 312 14.87 19.73 -14.67
C ASP A 312 14.98 19.18 -13.24
N VAL A 313 15.95 18.28 -12.96
CA VAL A 313 16.08 17.59 -11.66
C VAL A 313 16.04 18.55 -10.46
N PRO A 314 16.83 19.64 -10.37
CA PRO A 314 16.77 20.55 -9.22
C PRO A 314 15.39 21.21 -9.02
N ALA A 315 14.70 21.54 -10.12
CA ALA A 315 13.37 22.13 -10.08
C ALA A 315 12.31 21.12 -9.63
N VAL A 316 12.38 19.88 -10.14
CA VAL A 316 11.53 18.76 -9.75
C VAL A 316 11.78 18.35 -8.31
N THR A 317 13.03 18.33 -7.82
CA THR A 317 13.36 18.08 -6.41
C THR A 317 12.71 19.09 -5.48
N ARG A 318 12.80 20.39 -5.80
CA ARG A 318 12.13 21.43 -5.02
C ARG A 318 10.62 21.27 -4.99
N LEU A 319 9.99 20.95 -6.14
CA LEU A 319 8.56 20.70 -6.23
C LEU A 319 8.13 19.46 -5.43
N LEU A 320 8.86 18.35 -5.57
CA LEU A 320 8.61 17.11 -4.83
C LEU A 320 8.78 17.29 -3.33
N ARG A 321 9.87 17.92 -2.85
CA ARG A 321 10.07 18.18 -1.41
C ARG A 321 8.95 19.05 -0.84
N ALA A 322 8.60 20.17 -1.51
CA ALA A 322 7.53 21.07 -1.06
C ALA A 322 6.12 20.42 -1.08
N TYR A 323 5.86 19.52 -2.02
CA TYR A 323 4.63 18.73 -2.05
C TYR A 323 4.62 17.66 -0.95
N LEU A 324 5.67 16.85 -0.88
CA LEU A 324 5.77 15.72 0.03
C LEU A 324 5.81 16.13 1.50
N MET A 325 6.23 17.37 1.83
CA MET A 325 6.14 17.94 3.19
C MET A 325 4.72 18.02 3.76
N GLN A 326 3.68 17.98 2.93
CA GLN A 326 2.27 18.08 3.35
C GLN A 326 1.76 16.79 4.03
N PHE A 327 2.41 15.65 3.80
CA PHE A 327 1.98 14.34 4.29
C PHE A 327 2.58 13.99 5.66
N VAL A 328 1.93 13.09 6.40
CA VAL A 328 2.41 12.62 7.71
C VAL A 328 3.59 11.66 7.56
N VAL A 329 3.55 10.76 6.55
CA VAL A 329 4.66 9.84 6.23
C VAL A 329 5.02 9.95 4.75
N ALA A 330 6.25 10.37 4.44
CA ALA A 330 6.75 10.56 3.08
C ALA A 330 8.29 10.38 3.01
N PRO A 331 8.89 10.07 1.85
CA PRO A 331 10.34 10.05 1.75
C PRO A 331 10.94 11.47 1.75
N ASP A 332 12.14 11.62 2.31
CA ASP A 332 12.95 12.83 2.17
C ASP A 332 13.96 12.63 1.03
N LEU A 333 13.60 13.12 -0.17
CA LEU A 333 14.35 12.92 -1.41
C LEU A 333 15.30 14.10 -1.69
N ASP A 334 16.56 13.85 -2.02
CA ASP A 334 17.48 14.86 -2.58
C ASP A 334 17.59 14.76 -4.11
N GLU A 335 18.51 15.51 -4.73
CA GLU A 335 18.64 15.53 -6.19
C GLU A 335 19.13 14.19 -6.78
N LEU A 336 19.93 13.40 -6.04
CA LEU A 336 20.36 12.07 -6.49
C LEU A 336 19.21 11.06 -6.39
N ASP A 337 18.41 11.15 -5.32
CA ASP A 337 17.17 10.39 -5.19
C ASP A 337 16.20 10.70 -6.36
N VAL A 338 16.04 11.99 -6.70
CA VAL A 338 15.10 12.44 -7.74
C VAL A 338 15.60 12.09 -9.14
N GLU A 339 16.89 12.26 -9.43
CA GLU A 339 17.49 11.77 -10.67
C GLU A 339 17.24 10.28 -10.83
N HIS A 340 17.59 9.46 -9.83
CA HIS A 340 17.40 8.01 -9.91
C HIS A 340 15.93 7.59 -10.00
N TRP A 341 15.05 8.16 -9.16
CA TRP A 341 13.67 7.67 -9.04
C TRP A 341 12.68 8.23 -10.07
N VAL A 342 12.95 9.40 -10.68
CA VAL A 342 12.01 10.02 -11.62
C VAL A 342 12.61 10.55 -12.92
N LEU A 343 13.93 10.57 -13.13
CA LEU A 343 14.44 10.84 -14.48
C LEU A 343 13.97 9.73 -15.45
N PRO A 344 13.36 10.05 -16.61
CA PRO A 344 12.70 9.03 -17.41
C PRO A 344 13.65 7.97 -18.00
N LYS A 345 13.33 6.70 -17.74
CA LYS A 345 14.05 5.52 -18.21
C LYS A 345 13.11 4.62 -18.99
N GLU A 346 13.46 4.33 -20.25
CA GLU A 346 12.64 3.57 -21.19
C GLU A 346 12.17 2.21 -20.63
N GLU A 347 10.88 1.90 -20.84
CA GLU A 347 10.17 0.74 -20.29
C GLU A 347 10.33 0.51 -18.76
N VAL A 348 10.70 1.55 -18.01
CA VAL A 348 10.84 1.50 -16.53
C VAL A 348 10.06 2.64 -15.86
N VAL A 349 10.40 3.90 -16.11
CA VAL A 349 9.73 5.07 -15.52
C VAL A 349 9.63 6.21 -16.53
N ASP A 350 8.46 6.83 -16.57
CA ASP A 350 8.14 7.95 -17.43
C ASP A 350 7.70 9.14 -16.59
N SER A 351 8.32 10.28 -16.83
CA SER A 351 8.03 11.54 -16.13
C SER A 351 7.97 12.71 -17.09
N TYR A 352 7.05 13.62 -16.80
CA TYR A 352 6.75 14.80 -17.60
C TYR A 352 6.67 16.03 -16.68
N VAL A 353 7.07 17.16 -17.23
CA VAL A 353 7.08 18.47 -16.57
C VAL A 353 6.24 19.46 -17.38
N VAL A 354 5.64 20.42 -16.69
CA VAL A 354 5.02 21.59 -17.31
C VAL A 354 6.00 22.75 -17.17
N GLU A 355 6.51 23.23 -18.30
CA GLU A 355 7.36 24.41 -18.39
C GLU A 355 6.53 25.64 -18.74
N SER A 356 6.56 26.68 -17.88
CA SER A 356 5.81 27.92 -18.09
C SER A 356 6.25 28.65 -19.37
N PRO A 357 5.36 28.86 -20.37
CA PRO A 357 5.72 29.52 -21.63
C PRO A 357 6.19 30.98 -21.48
N GLU A 358 5.93 31.62 -20.35
CA GLU A 358 6.27 33.02 -20.07
C GLU A 358 7.70 33.20 -19.53
N ASN A 359 8.22 32.20 -18.82
CA ASN A 359 9.43 32.36 -17.99
C ASN A 359 10.30 31.09 -17.86
N HIS A 360 9.97 30.02 -18.60
CA HIS A 360 10.72 28.76 -18.69
C HIS A 360 10.96 28.03 -17.35
N LYS A 361 10.21 28.36 -16.29
CA LYS A 361 10.27 27.62 -15.01
C LYS A 361 9.34 26.42 -15.05
N ILE A 362 9.80 25.30 -14.49
CA ILE A 362 8.95 24.14 -14.23
C ILE A 362 7.95 24.47 -13.11
N THR A 363 6.66 24.29 -13.38
CA THR A 363 5.55 24.56 -12.44
C THR A 363 4.91 23.29 -11.90
N ASP A 364 4.76 22.28 -12.76
CA ASP A 364 4.05 21.04 -12.46
C ASP A 364 4.86 19.84 -12.95
N PHE A 365 4.63 18.68 -12.36
CA PHE A 365 5.37 17.44 -12.62
C PHE A 365 4.44 16.23 -12.46
N CYS A 366 4.52 15.23 -13.32
CA CYS A 366 3.81 13.96 -13.16
C CYS A 366 4.67 12.78 -13.59
N SER A 367 4.45 11.61 -12.99
CA SER A 367 5.23 10.41 -13.28
C SER A 367 4.46 9.11 -13.09
N PHE A 368 4.81 8.11 -13.88
CA PHE A 368 4.30 6.74 -13.78
C PHE A 368 5.39 5.73 -14.15
N TYR A 369 5.32 4.53 -13.58
CA TYR A 369 6.25 3.44 -13.92
C TYR A 369 5.57 2.31 -14.68
N THR A 370 6.39 1.58 -15.43
CA THR A 370 6.00 0.41 -16.23
C THR A 370 6.10 -0.83 -15.35
N LEU A 371 5.00 -1.56 -15.17
CA LEU A 371 5.01 -2.88 -14.55
C LEU A 371 4.06 -3.80 -15.34
N PRO A 372 4.58 -4.56 -16.31
CA PRO A 372 3.75 -5.47 -17.08
C PRO A 372 3.38 -6.71 -16.26
N SER A 373 2.26 -7.32 -16.60
CA SER A 373 1.84 -8.62 -16.07
C SER A 373 1.82 -9.66 -17.18
N SER A 374 2.40 -10.82 -16.92
CA SER A 374 2.24 -12.00 -17.78
C SER A 374 0.81 -12.51 -17.68
N ILE A 375 0.17 -12.71 -18.83
CA ILE A 375 -1.19 -13.24 -18.95
C ILE A 375 -1.09 -14.76 -19.10
N LEU A 376 -1.80 -15.50 -18.26
CA LEU A 376 -1.65 -16.95 -18.14
C LEU A 376 -2.76 -17.68 -18.89
N GLY A 377 -2.37 -18.50 -19.88
CA GLY A 377 -3.29 -19.38 -20.62
C GLY A 377 -4.08 -18.74 -21.77
N HIS A 378 -3.88 -17.45 -22.06
CA HIS A 378 -4.57 -16.78 -23.17
C HIS A 378 -3.92 -17.08 -24.54
N PRO A 379 -4.67 -17.41 -25.61
CA PRO A 379 -4.11 -17.90 -26.87
C PRO A 379 -3.40 -16.82 -27.71
N THR A 380 -3.76 -15.54 -27.55
CA THR A 380 -3.31 -14.43 -28.42
C THR A 380 -2.51 -13.35 -27.71
N HIS A 381 -2.47 -13.35 -26.38
CA HIS A 381 -1.96 -12.24 -25.58
C HIS A 381 -1.14 -12.76 -24.40
N SER A 382 0.17 -12.48 -24.41
CA SER A 382 1.12 -12.94 -23.38
C SER A 382 1.38 -11.90 -22.29
N ILE A 383 1.20 -10.61 -22.58
CA ILE A 383 1.55 -9.49 -21.70
C ILE A 383 0.42 -8.45 -21.66
N LEU A 384 0.07 -8.04 -20.45
CA LEU A 384 -0.72 -6.85 -20.12
C LEU A 384 0.26 -5.72 -19.76
N LYS A 385 0.34 -4.64 -20.56
CA LYS A 385 1.26 -3.52 -20.29
C LYS A 385 0.55 -2.50 -19.40
N ALA A 386 0.85 -2.50 -18.09
CA ALA A 386 0.23 -1.60 -17.13
C ALA A 386 1.18 -0.46 -16.71
N ALA A 387 0.65 0.76 -16.73
CA ALA A 387 1.26 1.94 -16.12
C ALA A 387 0.76 2.07 -14.69
N TYR A 388 1.59 2.59 -13.79
CA TYR A 388 1.21 2.86 -12.41
C TYR A 388 1.62 4.28 -12.02
N SER A 389 0.66 5.08 -11.57
CA SER A 389 0.88 6.43 -11.01
C SER A 389 1.96 6.40 -9.94
N TYR A 390 2.91 7.34 -9.99
CA TYR A 390 4.01 7.43 -9.05
C TYR A 390 3.95 8.73 -8.23
N TYR A 391 4.71 9.76 -8.60
CA TYR A 391 4.65 11.07 -7.97
C TYR A 391 4.10 12.13 -8.93
N ASN A 392 3.15 12.93 -8.45
CA ASN A 392 2.51 13.99 -9.23
C ASN A 392 2.39 15.24 -8.35
N VAL A 393 2.86 16.39 -8.87
CA VAL A 393 2.87 17.69 -8.20
C VAL A 393 2.20 18.70 -9.11
N SER A 394 1.18 19.37 -8.57
CA SER A 394 0.35 20.36 -9.26
C SER A 394 0.43 21.67 -8.47
N THR A 395 0.81 22.77 -9.12
CA THR A 395 0.92 24.13 -8.55
C THR A 395 0.30 25.21 -9.43
N LYS A 396 0.20 24.98 -10.74
CA LYS A 396 -0.42 25.87 -11.74
C LYS A 396 -1.41 25.13 -12.63
N THR A 397 -1.05 23.93 -13.07
CA THR A 397 -1.93 23.04 -13.81
C THR A 397 -2.83 22.28 -12.83
N PRO A 398 -4.17 22.34 -12.94
CA PRO A 398 -5.06 21.56 -12.07
C PRO A 398 -4.74 20.06 -12.14
N LEU A 399 -4.67 19.38 -10.99
CA LEU A 399 -4.24 17.98 -10.91
C LEU A 399 -5.07 17.04 -11.82
N LEU A 400 -6.37 17.30 -11.96
CA LEU A 400 -7.26 16.61 -12.90
C LEU A 400 -6.74 16.66 -14.36
N GLN A 401 -6.34 17.85 -14.81
CA GLN A 401 -5.84 18.08 -16.17
C GLN A 401 -4.45 17.46 -16.35
N LEU A 402 -3.55 17.65 -15.37
CA LEU A 402 -2.21 17.06 -15.37
C LEU A 402 -2.27 15.52 -15.46
N MET A 403 -3.18 14.89 -14.72
CA MET A 403 -3.37 13.44 -14.75
C MET A 403 -4.12 12.96 -16.01
N ASN A 404 -5.01 13.76 -16.60
CA ASN A 404 -5.57 13.48 -17.91
C ASN A 404 -4.47 13.45 -19.00
N ASP A 405 -3.53 14.40 -18.95
CA ASP A 405 -2.39 14.44 -19.88
C ASP A 405 -1.44 13.26 -19.68
N ALA A 406 -1.19 12.85 -18.42
CA ALA A 406 -0.48 11.61 -18.10
C ALA A 406 -1.16 10.34 -18.68
N LEU A 407 -2.51 10.26 -18.61
CA LEU A 407 -3.28 9.18 -19.23
C LEU A 407 -3.17 9.18 -20.77
N ILE A 408 -3.10 10.36 -21.40
CA ILE A 408 -2.95 10.48 -22.86
C ILE A 408 -1.58 9.95 -23.30
N VAL A 409 -0.48 10.37 -22.68
CA VAL A 409 0.86 9.88 -23.06
C VAL A 409 1.06 8.40 -22.71
N ALA A 410 0.41 7.88 -21.67
CA ALA A 410 0.37 6.43 -21.42
C ALA A 410 -0.38 5.67 -22.53
N LYS A 411 -1.55 6.17 -22.99
CA LYS A 411 -2.27 5.60 -24.14
C LYS A 411 -1.42 5.66 -25.42
N GLN A 412 -0.71 6.76 -25.68
CA GLN A 412 0.20 6.89 -26.83
C GLN A 412 1.33 5.85 -26.79
N LYS A 413 1.84 5.51 -25.60
CA LYS A 413 2.89 4.49 -25.36
C LYS A 413 2.39 3.04 -25.32
N GLY A 414 1.15 2.79 -25.73
CA GLY A 414 0.59 1.45 -25.84
C GLY A 414 0.34 0.76 -24.50
N PHE A 415 0.18 1.51 -23.41
CA PHE A 415 -0.29 0.95 -22.15
C PHE A 415 -1.76 0.55 -22.24
N ASP A 416 -2.11 -0.61 -21.67
CA ASP A 416 -3.45 -1.16 -21.70
C ASP A 416 -4.34 -0.65 -20.56
N VAL A 417 -3.73 -0.38 -19.41
CA VAL A 417 -4.37 0.10 -18.18
C VAL A 417 -3.43 1.06 -17.45
N PHE A 418 -3.99 2.07 -16.80
CA PHE A 418 -3.29 2.95 -15.88
C PHE A 418 -3.82 2.72 -14.46
N ASN A 419 -2.93 2.41 -13.53
CA ASN A 419 -3.25 2.05 -12.16
C ASN A 419 -2.88 3.18 -11.20
N ALA A 420 -3.64 3.33 -10.12
CA ALA A 420 -3.34 4.26 -9.03
C ALA A 420 -3.68 3.62 -7.68
N LEU A 421 -3.15 4.20 -6.62
CA LEU A 421 -3.67 4.06 -5.26
C LEU A 421 -4.39 5.37 -4.89
N ASP A 422 -5.32 5.31 -3.94
CA ASP A 422 -6.02 6.46 -3.36
C ASP A 422 -5.14 7.41 -2.49
N LEU A 423 -3.88 7.04 -2.24
CA LEU A 423 -2.92 7.85 -1.46
C LEU A 423 -2.62 9.25 -2.03
N MET A 424 -2.01 10.10 -1.20
CA MET A 424 -1.78 11.53 -1.49
C MET A 424 -3.10 12.23 -1.89
N HIS A 425 -3.09 13.10 -2.89
CA HIS A 425 -4.30 13.78 -3.36
C HIS A 425 -5.01 13.04 -4.51
N ASN A 426 -4.74 11.73 -4.71
CA ASN A 426 -5.19 11.02 -5.91
C ASN A 426 -6.72 10.93 -6.02
N GLU A 427 -7.44 10.78 -4.91
CA GLU A 427 -8.92 10.69 -4.90
C GLU A 427 -9.62 11.80 -5.68
N SER A 428 -9.04 13.01 -5.69
CA SER A 428 -9.56 14.19 -6.39
C SER A 428 -9.78 13.98 -7.90
N PHE A 429 -8.99 13.12 -8.56
CA PHE A 429 -9.10 12.87 -9.99
C PHE A 429 -9.69 11.49 -10.34
N LEU A 430 -9.70 10.52 -9.42
CA LEU A 430 -10.00 9.11 -9.74
C LEU A 430 -11.38 8.94 -10.39
N LYS A 431 -12.43 9.47 -9.77
CA LYS A 431 -13.82 9.31 -10.24
C LYS A 431 -14.05 10.07 -11.55
N GLU A 432 -13.56 11.30 -11.65
CA GLU A 432 -13.75 12.17 -12.82
C GLU A 432 -12.99 11.68 -14.06
N LEU A 433 -11.75 11.20 -13.88
CA LEU A 433 -10.98 10.55 -14.94
C LEU A 433 -11.43 9.11 -15.22
N LYS A 434 -12.52 8.63 -14.60
CA LYS A 434 -13.16 7.32 -14.83
C LYS A 434 -12.30 6.13 -14.43
N PHE A 435 -11.51 6.24 -13.37
CA PHE A 435 -10.96 5.07 -12.69
C PHE A 435 -12.09 4.31 -11.98
N GLY A 436 -12.07 2.98 -12.04
CA GLY A 436 -12.87 2.12 -11.17
C GLY A 436 -12.03 1.58 -10.02
N PRO A 437 -12.61 1.35 -8.82
CA PRO A 437 -11.89 0.64 -7.76
C PRO A 437 -11.65 -0.81 -8.17
N GLY A 438 -10.49 -1.35 -7.82
CA GLY A 438 -10.17 -2.78 -7.91
C GLY A 438 -10.66 -3.57 -6.70
N ASP A 439 -10.22 -4.82 -6.62
CA ASP A 439 -10.41 -5.72 -5.47
C ASP A 439 -9.26 -5.65 -4.45
N GLY A 440 -8.05 -5.36 -4.91
CA GLY A 440 -6.85 -5.29 -4.09
C GLY A 440 -6.72 -4.02 -3.26
N LYS A 441 -6.49 -4.18 -1.96
CA LYS A 441 -5.86 -3.15 -1.09
C LYS A 441 -4.34 -3.37 -1.02
N LEU A 442 -3.61 -2.30 -0.75
CA LEU A 442 -2.20 -2.31 -0.36
C LEU A 442 -2.04 -1.71 1.04
N HIS A 443 -1.58 -2.53 1.99
CA HIS A 443 -1.38 -2.13 3.38
C HIS A 443 0.06 -1.70 3.60
N TYR A 444 0.25 -0.59 4.32
CA TYR A 444 1.55 0.03 4.59
C TYR A 444 1.99 -0.22 6.03
N TYR A 445 3.29 -0.49 6.22
CA TYR A 445 3.86 -0.87 7.51
C TYR A 445 5.18 -0.18 7.79
N LEU A 446 5.43 0.07 9.07
CA LEU A 446 6.75 0.36 9.62
C LEU A 446 7.15 -0.77 10.58
N TYR A 447 8.43 -1.16 10.52
CA TYR A 447 9.10 -2.03 11.47
C TYR A 447 9.90 -1.17 12.44
N ASN A 448 9.82 -1.51 13.73
CA ASN A 448 10.39 -0.80 14.86
C ASN A 448 10.09 0.71 14.88
N TYR A 449 8.89 1.10 14.47
CA TYR A 449 8.38 2.47 14.61
C TYR A 449 6.86 2.43 14.77
N ARG A 450 6.33 3.03 15.84
CA ARG A 450 4.90 3.20 16.10
C ARG A 450 4.45 4.55 15.55
N ILE A 451 3.33 4.57 14.82
CA ILE A 451 2.52 5.79 14.60
C ILE A 451 1.40 5.79 15.66
N LYS A 452 1.07 6.94 16.25
CA LYS A 452 0.08 7.04 17.34
C LYS A 452 -1.36 6.80 16.89
N HIS A 453 -1.67 7.10 15.63
CA HIS A 453 -2.98 6.94 15.02
C HIS A 453 -2.84 6.35 13.63
N ILE A 454 -3.78 5.51 13.20
CA ILE A 454 -3.84 5.03 11.81
C ILE A 454 -4.06 6.24 10.90
N LEU A 455 -3.26 6.35 9.85
CA LEU A 455 -3.30 7.46 8.89
C LEU A 455 -4.33 7.19 7.80
N ARG A 456 -4.97 8.24 7.28
CA ARG A 456 -5.75 8.16 6.05
C ARG A 456 -4.81 7.98 4.84
N PRO A 457 -5.26 7.39 3.73
CA PRO A 457 -4.45 7.29 2.50
C PRO A 457 -3.91 8.66 2.05
N SER A 458 -4.72 9.72 2.20
CA SER A 458 -4.36 11.09 1.87
C SER A 458 -3.27 11.71 2.77
N GLU A 459 -2.92 11.08 3.89
CA GLU A 459 -1.83 11.49 4.78
C GLU A 459 -0.50 10.76 4.47
N LEU A 460 -0.48 9.91 3.44
CA LEU A 460 0.67 9.11 3.01
C LEU A 460 1.28 9.62 1.69
N GLY A 461 2.48 10.21 1.78
CA GLY A 461 3.32 10.60 0.63
C GLY A 461 4.25 9.50 0.12
N LEU A 462 4.16 8.29 0.67
CA LEU A 462 5.05 7.17 0.35
C LEU A 462 4.46 6.26 -0.74
N ASN A 463 4.42 6.70 -2.00
CA ASN A 463 3.96 5.82 -3.08
C ASN A 463 4.97 4.69 -3.35
N ARG A 464 4.60 3.47 -2.92
CA ARG A 464 5.37 2.23 -3.10
C ARG A 464 4.48 1.13 -3.69
N ALA A 465 3.55 1.52 -4.57
CA ALA A 465 2.67 0.61 -5.32
C ALA A 465 3.42 -0.44 -6.18
N ARG A 466 4.74 -0.25 -6.37
CA ARG A 466 5.69 -1.19 -7.01
C ARG A 466 5.78 -2.52 -6.24
N THR A 467 5.39 -2.51 -4.97
CA THR A 467 5.63 -3.55 -3.97
C THR A 467 4.30 -4.18 -3.54
N ARG A 468 4.24 -5.51 -3.50
CA ARG A 468 3.14 -6.26 -2.85
C ARG A 468 3.73 -7.50 -2.20
N ILE A 469 4.26 -7.38 -0.97
CA ILE A 469 4.73 -8.57 -0.24
C ILE A 469 3.54 -9.49 0.03
N LEU A 470 3.54 -10.67 -0.59
CA LEU A 470 2.58 -11.72 -0.27
C LEU A 470 3.10 -12.54 0.92
N ASN A 471 2.47 -12.33 2.08
CA ASN A 471 2.75 -13.22 3.20
C ASN A 471 2.13 -14.61 2.94
N LEU A 472 2.91 -15.65 3.23
CA LEU A 472 2.90 -16.94 2.51
C LEU A 472 1.75 -17.91 2.91
N ILE A 473 0.64 -17.37 3.40
CA ILE A 473 -0.30 -18.05 4.31
C ILE A 473 -1.66 -18.37 3.66
N ARG A 474 -2.16 -17.54 2.72
CA ARG A 474 -3.53 -17.67 2.15
C ARG A 474 -3.83 -18.98 1.39
N PHE A 475 -2.82 -19.81 1.10
CA PHE A 475 -3.03 -21.13 0.46
C PHE A 475 -3.83 -22.13 1.32
N ILE A 476 -4.02 -21.84 2.62
CA ILE A 476 -4.80 -22.67 3.54
C ILE A 476 -6.32 -22.62 3.25
N HIS A 477 -6.87 -21.47 2.83
CA HIS A 477 -8.34 -21.30 2.73
C HIS A 477 -8.98 -22.11 1.59
N ARG A 478 -8.41 -22.07 0.36
CA ARG A 478 -9.00 -22.80 -0.79
C ARG A 478 -8.98 -24.33 -0.62
N PHE A 479 -8.01 -24.88 0.12
CA PHE A 479 -7.93 -26.34 0.38
C PHE A 479 -8.80 -26.81 1.56
N LEU A 480 -9.05 -25.97 2.57
CA LEU A 480 -9.97 -26.32 3.66
C LEU A 480 -11.44 -26.18 3.25
N SER A 481 -11.81 -25.16 2.45
CA SER A 481 -13.19 -25.00 1.97
C SER A 481 -13.66 -26.21 1.17
N LEU A 482 -12.84 -26.71 0.23
CA LEU A 482 -13.12 -27.95 -0.51
C LEU A 482 -13.20 -29.19 0.40
N ARG A 483 -12.37 -29.28 1.46
CA ARG A 483 -12.42 -30.42 2.40
C ARG A 483 -13.59 -30.38 3.39
N LEU A 484 -14.20 -29.23 3.64
CA LEU A 484 -15.46 -29.18 4.41
C LEU A 484 -16.65 -29.59 3.54
N ILE A 485 -16.72 -29.11 2.29
CA ILE A 485 -17.82 -29.43 1.36
C ILE A 485 -17.93 -30.94 1.12
N PHE A 486 -16.80 -31.64 0.91
CA PHE A 486 -16.79 -33.10 0.77
C PHE A 486 -17.03 -33.88 2.06
N LYS A 487 -16.92 -33.27 3.25
CA LYS A 487 -17.24 -33.95 4.51
C LYS A 487 -18.72 -33.86 4.89
N THR A 488 -19.39 -32.76 4.52
CA THR A 488 -20.81 -32.57 4.83
C THR A 488 -21.75 -33.35 3.91
N THR A 489 -21.28 -33.84 2.75
CA THR A 489 -22.08 -34.65 1.82
C THR A 489 -22.11 -36.14 2.19
N ASP A 490 -21.00 -36.73 2.63
CA ASP A 490 -20.95 -38.17 2.96
C ASP A 490 -21.77 -38.51 4.21
N GLU A 491 -21.78 -37.63 5.23
CA GLU A 491 -22.52 -37.86 6.49
C GLU A 491 -24.05 -37.67 6.35
N GLN A 492 -24.55 -37.08 5.25
CA GLN A 492 -26.00 -36.96 4.99
C GLN A 492 -26.59 -38.09 4.14
N ILE A 493 -25.78 -38.91 3.46
CA ILE A 493 -26.26 -40.01 2.60
C ILE A 493 -26.49 -41.31 3.39
N ILE A 494 -25.85 -41.48 4.54
CA ILE A 494 -25.88 -42.72 5.33
C ILE A 494 -27.12 -42.83 6.24
N SER A 495 -27.90 -41.76 6.44
CA SER A 495 -29.00 -41.69 7.41
C SER A 495 -30.41 -41.96 6.85
N GLN A 496 -30.58 -42.23 5.54
CA GLN A 496 -31.89 -42.46 4.90
C GLN A 496 -32.12 -43.89 4.35
N GLN A 497 -31.45 -44.92 4.90
CA GLN A 497 -31.70 -46.33 4.56
C GLN A 497 -32.00 -47.25 5.77
N ARG A 498 -32.59 -46.71 6.85
CA ARG A 498 -33.15 -47.51 7.96
C ARG A 498 -34.40 -46.90 8.61
N VAL A 499 -35.53 -46.97 7.91
CA VAL A 499 -36.85 -47.38 8.45
C VAL A 499 -37.51 -48.23 7.38
#